data_AF-A0A1G7AMD8-F1
#
_entry.id   AF-A0A1G7AMD8-F1
#
_cell.length_a   1.000
_cell.length_b   1.000
_cell.length_c   1.000
_cell.angle_alpha   90.00
_cell.angle_beta   90.00
_cell.angle_gamma   90.00
#
_symmetry.space_group_name_H-M   'P 1'
#
loop_
_entity.id
_entity.type
_entity.pdbx_description
1 polymer ?
#
loop_
_entity_poly.entity_id
_entity_poly.type
_entity_poly.pdbx_seq_one_letter_code
_entity_poly.pdbx_strand_id
1 'polypeptide(L)' 'MPALASQPAGAIAEAMLAYKAGERSPTVMDRIARGFTEAEIRAIAAWVAAPR' A
#
# COMPACT_ATOMS: atom_id res chain seq x y z
N MET A 1 -5.20 -5.47 13.55
CA MET A 1 -5.20 -4.57 12.37
C MET A 1 -6.31 -5.03 11.44
N PRO A 2 -7.18 -4.14 10.92
CA PRO A 2 -8.20 -4.55 9.95
C PRO A 2 -7.53 -5.17 8.71
N ALA A 3 -8.20 -6.13 8.08
CA ALA A 3 -7.70 -6.77 6.87
C ALA A 3 -7.57 -5.72 5.74
N LEU A 4 -6.46 -5.76 4.99
CA LEU A 4 -6.25 -4.87 3.85
C LEU A 4 -7.38 -4.98 2.81
N ALA A 5 -7.97 -6.17 2.65
CA ALA A 5 -9.09 -6.43 1.75
C ALA A 5 -10.39 -5.66 2.11
N SER A 6 -10.50 -5.13 3.34
CA SER A 6 -11.64 -4.32 3.77
C SER A 6 -11.37 -2.82 3.63
N GLN A 7 -10.18 -2.42 3.16
CA GLN A 7 -9.85 -1.02 2.93
C GLN A 7 -10.08 -0.63 1.47
N PRO A 8 -10.51 0.62 1.18
CA PRO A 8 -10.57 1.13 -0.19
C PRO A 8 -9.17 1.09 -0.82
N ALA A 9 -9.09 0.77 -2.12
CA ALA A 9 -7.83 0.74 -2.86
C ALA A 9 -7.03 2.06 -2.73
N GLY A 10 -7.71 3.21 -2.72
CA GLY A 10 -7.08 4.52 -2.51
C GLY A 10 -6.33 4.59 -1.18
N ALA A 11 -6.96 4.15 -0.09
CA ALA A 11 -6.35 4.17 1.24
C ALA A 11 -5.13 3.24 1.34
N ILE A 12 -5.18 2.07 0.67
CA ILE A 12 -4.04 1.15 0.59
C ILE A 12 -2.89 1.78 -0.21
N ALA A 13 -3.18 2.42 -1.34
CA ALA A 13 -2.18 3.07 -2.17
C ALA A 13 -1.52 4.25 -1.44
N GLU A 14 -2.30 5.11 -0.80
CA GLU A 14 -1.81 6.23 0.02
C GLU A 14 -0.90 5.73 1.15
N ALA A 15 -1.32 4.68 1.85
CA ALA A 15 -0.51 4.06 2.89
C ALA A 15 0.85 3.57 2.37
N MET A 16 0.85 2.88 1.22
CA MET A 16 2.08 2.38 0.57
C MET A 16 2.98 3.53 0.09
N LEU A 17 2.41 4.60 -0.45
CA LEU A 17 3.17 5.77 -0.87
C LEU A 17 3.81 6.49 0.32
N ALA A 18 3.10 6.62 1.44
CA ALA A 18 3.65 7.19 2.67
C ALA A 18 4.82 6.35 3.23
N TYR A 19 4.74 5.01 3.16
CA TYR A 19 5.87 4.13 3.49
C TYR A 19 7.05 4.29 2.51
N LYS A 20 6.77 4.47 1.21
CA LYS A 20 7.81 4.72 0.20
C LYS A 20 8.53 6.06 0.45
N ALA A 21 7.77 7.10 0.82
CA ALA A 21 8.29 8.42 1.13
C ALA A 21 9.03 8.49 2.48
N GLY A 22 8.81 7.52 3.37
CA GLY A 22 9.35 7.54 4.73
C GLY A 22 8.61 8.51 5.67
N GLU A 23 7.37 8.84 5.34
CA GLU A 23 6.49 9.69 6.16
C GLU A 23 5.87 8.92 7.34
N ARG A 24 6.01 7.58 7.33
CA ARG A 24 5.59 6.69 8.40
C ARG A 24 6.78 6.18 9.18
N SER A 25 6.55 5.81 10.44
CA SER A 25 7.56 5.16 11.26
C SER A 25 8.17 3.96 10.52
N PRO A 26 9.50 3.76 10.56
CA PRO A 26 10.14 2.69 9.84
C PRO A 26 9.64 1.32 10.28
N THR A 27 9.23 0.51 9.30
CA THR A 27 8.72 -0.85 9.43
C THR A 27 9.24 -1.72 8.29
N VAL A 28 8.77 -2.97 8.21
CA VAL A 28 9.00 -3.81 7.04
C VAL A 28 8.35 -3.22 5.77
N MET A 29 7.28 -2.44 5.91
CA MET A 29 6.53 -1.89 4.77
C MET A 29 7.33 -0.87 3.97
N ASP A 30 8.27 -0.15 4.60
CA ASP A 30 9.15 0.81 3.93
C ASP A 30 10.01 0.14 2.86
N ARG A 31 10.56 -1.04 3.19
CA ARG A 31 11.36 -1.84 2.25
C ARG A 31 10.51 -2.39 1.12
N ILE A 32 9.31 -2.87 1.45
CA ILE A 32 8.36 -3.40 0.47
C ILE A 32 7.92 -2.30 -0.49
N ALA A 33 7.48 -1.14 0.02
CA ALA A 33 6.97 -0.03 -0.78
C ALA A 33 8.04 0.62 -1.67
N ARG A 34 9.30 0.64 -1.23
CA ARG A 34 10.41 1.14 -2.07
C ARG A 34 10.67 0.24 -3.29
N GLY A 35 10.34 -1.04 -3.21
CA GLY A 35 10.49 -2.01 -4.31
C GLY A 35 9.49 -1.86 -5.45
N PHE A 36 8.46 -1.03 -5.31
CA PHE A 36 7.43 -0.83 -6.33
C PHE A 36 7.38 0.62 -6.81
N THR A 37 7.06 0.80 -8.08
CA THR A 37 6.69 2.10 -8.66
C THR A 37 5.30 2.54 -8.16
N GLU A 38 4.98 3.82 -8.30
CA GLU A 38 3.64 4.32 -7.94
C GLU A 38 2.52 3.62 -8.74
N ALA A 39 2.75 3.35 -10.02
CA ALA A 39 1.79 2.64 -10.86
C ALA A 39 1.54 1.21 -10.35
N GLU A 40 2.60 0.49 -9.98
CA GLU A 40 2.49 -0.85 -9.40
C GLU A 40 1.81 -0.81 -8.03
N ILE A 41 2.10 0.17 -7.18
CA ILE A 41 1.41 0.36 -5.89
C ILE A 41 -0.10 0.50 -6.10
N ARG A 42 -0.52 1.33 -7.07
CA ARG A 42 -1.95 1.52 -7.39
C ARG A 42 -2.58 0.24 -7.92
N ALA A 43 -1.87 -0.51 -8.78
CA ALA A 43 -2.35 -1.79 -9.30
C ALA A 43 -2.51 -2.85 -8.20
N ILE A 44 -1.53 -2.98 -7.31
CA ILE A 44 -1.58 -3.90 -6.17
C ILE A 44 -2.74 -3.52 -5.24
N ALA A 45 -2.89 -2.23 -4.93
CA ALA A 45 -3.97 -1.76 -4.07
C ALA A 45 -5.36 -2.07 -4.65
N ALA A 46 -5.54 -1.90 -5.96
CA ALA A 46 -6.77 -2.28 -6.64
C ALA A 46 -7.03 -3.79 -6.58
N TRP A 47 -6.00 -4.61 -6.78
CA TRP A 47 -6.09 -6.06 -6.70
C TRP A 47 -6.41 -6.56 -5.27
N VAL A 48 -5.77 -5.97 -4.25
CA VAL A 48 -5.99 -6.35 -2.83
C VAL A 48 -7.40 -5.98 -2.35
N ALA A 49 -7.92 -4.82 -2.79
CA ALA A 49 -9.24 -4.34 -2.40
C ALA A 49 -10.39 -5.00 -3.19
N ALA A 50 -10.09 -5.82 -4.20
CA ALA A 50 -11.11 -6.52 -4.97
C ALA A 50 -11.80 -7.59 -4.10
N PRO A 51 -13.15 -7.66 -4.10
CA PRO A 51 -13.86 -8.75 -3.46
C PRO A 51 -13.50 -10.10 -4.14
N ARG A 52 -13.42 -11.17 -3.34
CA ARG A 52 -13.20 -12.53 -3.84
C ARG A 52 -14.51 -13.23 -4.18
#